data_AF-A0A939MBC3-F1
#
_entry.id   AF-A0A939MBC3-F1
#
_cell.length_a   1.000
_cell.length_b   1.000
_cell.length_c   1.000
_cell.angle_alpha   90.00
_cell.angle_beta   90.00
_cell.angle_gamma   90.00
#
_symmetry.space_group_name_H-M   'P 1'
#
loop_
_entity.id
_entity.type
_entity.pdbx_description
1 polymer ?
#
loop_
_entity_poly.entity_id
_entity_poly.type
_entity_poly.pdbx_seq_one_letter_code
_entity_poly.pdbx_strand_id
1 'polypeptide(L)' 'MFGASGGHLLEGETTVELLGVFSTGVLSDDGRVLSPVGPPTNILFRAVQSGQARIEVLRGDPWQGRLQSQQIEIVVTA' A
#
# COMPACT_ATOMS: atom_id res chain seq x y z
N MET A 1 7.97 11.33 -14.80
CA MET A 1 6.88 11.34 -13.79
C MET A 1 6.98 10.04 -13.03
N PHE A 2 7.12 10.10 -11.72
CA PHE A 2 7.22 8.90 -10.89
C PHE A 2 5.81 8.37 -10.56
N GLY A 3 5.65 7.05 -10.52
CA GLY A 3 4.42 6.41 -10.05
C GLY A 3 4.64 5.88 -8.65
N ALA A 4 4.22 6.63 -7.62
CA ALA A 4 4.20 6.16 -6.25
C ALA A 4 2.78 5.76 -5.84
N SER A 5 2.68 4.86 -4.86
CA SER A 5 1.44 4.44 -4.23
C SER A 5 1.51 4.69 -2.72
N GLY A 6 0.46 5.29 -2.18
CA GLY A 6 0.26 5.48 -0.74
C GLY A 6 -1.18 5.14 -0.35
N GLY A 7 -1.46 4.97 0.93
CA GLY A 7 -2.83 4.70 1.34
C GLY A 7 -3.11 4.98 2.79
N HIS A 8 -4.38 5.21 3.09
CA HIS A 8 -4.90 5.45 4.42
C HIS A 8 -6.01 4.46 4.73
N LEU A 9 -6.05 3.98 5.97
CA LEU A 9 -7.22 3.31 6.50
C LEU A 9 -8.20 4.39 6.98
N LEU A 10 -9.40 4.41 6.42
CA LEU A 10 -10.44 5.38 6.78
C LEU A 10 -11.34 4.83 7.89
N GLU A 11 -11.68 3.53 7.81
CA GLU A 11 -12.56 2.82 8.75
C GLU A 11 -12.17 1.34 8.80
N GLY A 12 -12.40 0.67 9.95
CA GLY A 12 -12.26 -0.79 10.07
C GLY A 12 -10.88 -1.23 10.59
N GLU A 13 -10.31 -0.49 11.54
CA GLU A 13 -9.02 -0.71 12.19
C GLU A 13 -8.90 -2.07 12.89
N THR A 14 -10.03 -2.66 13.25
CA THR A 14 -10.09 -4.03 13.79
C THR A 14 -10.13 -5.09 12.70
N THR A 15 -10.64 -4.77 11.50
CA THR A 15 -10.80 -5.66 10.35
C THR A 15 -9.50 -5.78 9.54
N VAL A 16 -8.83 -4.65 9.28
CA VAL A 16 -7.59 -4.59 8.49
C VAL A 16 -6.56 -3.68 9.16
N GLU A 17 -5.28 -3.96 8.95
CA GLU A 17 -4.16 -3.16 9.44
C GLU A 17 -3.30 -2.70 8.26
N LEU A 18 -2.93 -1.41 8.23
CA LEU A 18 -1.93 -0.90 7.28
C LEU A 18 -0.52 -1.28 7.79
N LEU A 19 0.17 -2.16 7.05
CA LEU A 19 1.55 -2.56 7.37
C LEU A 19 2.59 -1.56 6.85
N GLY A 20 2.25 -0.75 5.85
CA GLY A 20 3.08 0.31 5.32
C GLY A 20 3.21 0.29 3.81
N VAL A 21 4.14 1.11 3.32
CA VAL A 21 4.49 1.21 1.90
C VAL A 21 5.73 0.36 1.61
N PHE A 22 5.70 -0.30 0.45
CA PHE A 22 6.72 -1.23 0.01
C PHE A 22 7.23 -0.84 -1.38
N SER A 23 8.52 -1.02 -1.59
CA SER A 23 9.17 -0.88 -2.88
C SER A 23 9.54 -2.25 -3.42
N THR A 24 9.48 -2.41 -4.74
CA THR A 24 10.12 -3.56 -5.40
C THR A 24 11.62 -3.49 -5.10
N GLY A 25 12.23 -4.59 -4.68
CA GLY A 25 13.66 -4.67 -4.38
C GLY A 25 14.38 -5.60 -5.35
N VAL A 26 15.66 -5.30 -5.63
CA VAL A 26 16.57 -6.27 -6.26
C VAL A 26 17.15 -7.16 -5.17
N LEU A 27 17.01 -8.47 -5.34
CA LEU A 27 17.57 -9.46 -4.44
C LEU A 27 18.93 -9.95 -4.94
N SER A 28 19.85 -10.18 -4.01
CA SER A 28 21.05 -10.98 -4.25
C SER A 28 20.70 -12.47 -4.28
N ASP A 29 21.65 -13.31 -4.70
CA ASP A 29 21.49 -14.77 -4.74
C ASP A 29 21.36 -15.39 -3.34
N ASP A 30 21.81 -14.70 -2.30
CA ASP A 30 21.63 -15.05 -0.89
C ASP A 30 20.29 -14.55 -0.28
N GLY A 31 19.43 -13.91 -1.09
CA GLY A 31 18.13 -13.41 -0.67
C GLY A 31 18.16 -12.04 0.04
N ARG A 32 19.32 -11.39 0.16
CA ARG A 32 19.39 -10.03 0.72
C ARG A 32 18.94 -8.97 -0.28
N VAL A 33 18.30 -7.91 0.22
CA VAL A 33 17.93 -6.75 -0.60
C VAL A 33 19.18 -5.90 -0.87
N LEU A 34 19.52 -5.72 -2.15
CA LEU A 34 20.64 -4.88 -2.57
C LEU A 34 20.22 -3.42 -2.68
N SER A 35 19.07 -3.17 -3.29
CA SER A 35 18.52 -1.82 -3.45
C SER A 35 17.03 -1.85 -3.77
N PRO A 36 16.28 -0.79 -3.44
CA PRO A 36 14.94 -0.57 -3.97
C PRO A 36 15.00 -0.17 -5.45
N VAL A 37 14.00 -0.59 -6.21
CA VAL A 37 13.79 -0.21 -7.61
C VAL A 37 12.76 0.92 -7.64
N GLY A 38 13.24 2.16 -7.66
CA GLY A 38 12.40 3.35 -7.83
C GLY A 38 11.54 3.71 -6.60
N PRO A 39 10.46 4.51 -6.79
CA PRO A 39 9.57 4.93 -5.70
C PRO A 39 8.76 3.75 -5.13
N PRO A 40 8.17 3.89 -3.93
CA PRO A 40 7.27 2.88 -3.38
C PRO A 40 6.01 2.76 -4.26
N THR A 41 5.78 1.57 -4.79
CA THR A 41 4.67 1.29 -5.71
C THR A 41 3.55 0.47 -5.06
N ASN A 42 3.77 -0.02 -3.84
CA ASN A 42 2.89 -0.96 -3.18
C ASN A 42 2.53 -0.47 -1.78
N ILE A 43 1.29 -0.72 -1.37
CA ILE A 43 0.82 -0.50 -0.01
C ILE A 43 0.28 -1.85 0.46
N LEU A 44 0.67 -2.29 1.64
CA LEU A 44 0.24 -3.57 2.17
C LEU A 44 -0.72 -3.39 3.33
N PHE A 45 -1.90 -3.98 3.18
CA PHE A 45 -2.88 -4.11 4.25
C PHE A 45 -2.99 -5.59 4.63
N ARG A 46 -3.01 -5.88 5.93
CA ARG A 46 -3.23 -7.23 6.46
C ARG A 46 -4.68 -7.39 6.89
N ALA A 47 -5.35 -8.44 6.44
CA ALA A 47 -6.64 -8.84 7.01
C ALA A 47 -6.41 -9.42 8.42
N VAL A 48 -7.13 -8.89 9.41
CA VAL A 48 -6.96 -9.23 10.84
C VAL A 48 -8.11 -10.10 11.33
N GLN A 49 -9.35 -9.70 11.05
CA GLN A 49 -10.55 -10.46 11.41
C GLN A 49 -11.69 -10.16 10.44
N SER A 50 -12.75 -10.96 10.50
CA SER A 50 -13.94 -10.74 9.67
C SER A 50 -14.60 -9.40 9.96
N GLY A 51 -15.05 -8.71 8.91
CA GLY A 51 -15.63 -7.38 9.02
C GLY A 51 -15.53 -6.60 7.72
N GLN A 52 -15.83 -5.30 7.81
CA GLN A 52 -15.70 -4.36 6.71
C GLN A 52 -14.63 -3.32 7.05
N ALA A 53 -13.97 -2.81 6.02
CA ALA A 53 -13.02 -1.73 6.12
C ALA A 53 -13.09 -0.84 4.88
N ARG A 54 -12.73 0.42 5.04
CA ARG A 54 -12.66 1.37 3.94
C ARG A 54 -11.26 1.96 3.86
N ILE A 55 -10.63 1.83 2.71
CA ILE A 55 -9.28 2.34 2.46
C ILE A 55 -9.31 3.42 1.38
N GLU A 56 -8.44 4.42 1.51
CA GLU A 56 -8.10 5.35 0.43
C GLU A 56 -6.78 4.93 -0.18
N VAL A 57 -6.75 4.76 -1.50
CA VAL A 57 -5.55 4.49 -2.29
C VAL A 57 -5.17 5.76 -3.03
N LEU A 58 -3.93 6.20 -2.83
CA LEU A 58 -3.31 7.36 -3.46
C LEU A 58 -2.32 6.86 -4.52
N ARG A 59 -2.41 7.40 -5.74
CA ARG A 59 -1.46 7.14 -6.83
C ARG A 59 -1.02 8.41 -7.53
N GLY A 60 0.26 8.51 -7.87
CA GLY A 60 0.80 9.63 -8.64
C GLY A 60 2.24 9.94 -8.33
N ASP A 61 2.73 11.08 -8.84
CA ASP A 61 4.06 11.59 -8.52
C ASP A 61 4.00 12.33 -7.17
N PRO A 62 4.71 11.83 -6.14
CA PRO A 62 4.56 12.33 -4.77
C PRO A 62 5.21 13.71 -4.55
N TRP A 63 6.03 14.19 -5.50
CA TRP A 63 6.73 15.47 -5.35
C TRP A 63 6.12 16.58 -6.19
N GLN A 64 5.71 16.27 -7.43
CA GLN A 64 5.34 17.31 -8.40
C GLN A 64 4.06 17.02 -9.18
N GLY A 65 3.40 15.87 -8.95
CA GLY A 65 2.21 15.47 -9.70
C GLY A 65 0.89 15.68 -8.98
N ARG A 66 -0.20 15.61 -9.74
CA ARG A 66 -1.54 15.48 -9.17
C ARG A 66 -1.71 14.07 -8.63
N LEU A 67 -1.99 13.96 -7.34
CA LEU A 67 -2.39 12.70 -6.72
C LEU A 67 -3.81 12.34 -7.18
N GLN A 68 -3.98 11.11 -7.60
CA GLN A 68 -5.28 10.47 -7.79
C GLN A 68 -5.61 9.73 -6.50
N SER A 69 -6.81 9.94 -5.96
CA SER A 69 -7.32 9.15 -4.83
C SER A 69 -8.50 8.30 -5.27
N GLN A 70 -8.59 7.11 -4.70
CA GLN A 70 -9.71 6.19 -4.89
C GLN A 70 -10.04 5.53 -3.55
N GLN A 71 -11.30 5.55 -3.15
CA GLN A 71 -11.77 4.77 -2.01
C GLN A 71 -12.13 3.36 -2.45
N ILE A 72 -11.77 2.38 -1.63
CA ILE A 72 -12.06 0.96 -1.83
C ILE A 72 -12.69 0.43 -0.54
N GLU A 73 -13.81 -0.25 -0.68
CA GLU A 73 -14.45 -1.01 0.40
C GLU A 73 -13.92 -2.45 0.36
N ILE A 74 -13.50 -2.95 1.52
CA ILE A 74 -12.96 -4.29 1.69
C ILE A 74 -13.85 -5.06 2.67
N VAL A 75 -14.17 -6.29 2.30
CA VAL A 75 -14.87 -7.25 3.16
C VAL A 75 -13.93 -8.40 3.46
N VAL A 76 -13.70 -8.67 4.74
CA VAL A 76 -12.95 -9.83 5.22
C VAL A 76 -13.95 -10.87 5.74
N THR A 77 -13.88 -12.09 5.21
CA THR A 77 -14.71 -13.23 5.62
C THR A 77 -13.84 -14.33 6.22
N ALA A 78 -14.40 -15.11 7.15
CA ALA A 78 -13.74 -16.28 7.76
C ALA A 78 -13.72 -17.50 6.82
#